data_AF-A0ABD6P2E9-F1
#
_entry.id   AF-A0ABD6P2E9-F1
#
_cell.length_a   1.000
_cell.length_b   1.000
_cell.length_c   1.000
_cell.angle_alpha   90.00
_cell.angle_beta   90.00
_cell.angle_gamma   90.00
#
_symmetry.space_group_name_H-M   'P 1'
#
loop_
_entity.id
_entity.type
_entity.pdbx_description
1 polymer ?
#
loop_
_entity_poly.entity_id
_entity_poly.type
_entity_poly.pdbx_seq_one_letter_code
_entity_poly.pdbx_strand_id
1 'polypeptide(L)'
;MALSNLRRGAAAVRVTAAYAVVLAVVSLGLTALGPHARDVAVSHMSTNLHNLSHGHLGTLIGSAFVDEGGRAYLWLPGFACLLALGELLWRGRGLVVTFAVGHIGATLLVAVGLVVAVEAGWLPVSIARASDVGVSYGAVCVLGTLTASIPSHWRPAWVGWWLGLALIAATGLDFTAVGHVLALLLGIALSARAPSAHDWTPARLALLTVGAAFGYFVLSGPSAPATAGGLCASLIAFGAARAWRTRRDRYESPARPAGFAPVAEFAYA
;
A
#
# COMPACT_ATOMS: atom_id res chain seq x y z
N MET A 1 4.08 -31.78 15.47
CA MET A 1 3.34 -31.24 14.30
C MET A 1 3.18 -29.71 14.34
N ALA A 2 2.84 -29.10 15.48
CA ALA A 2 2.71 -27.64 15.61
C ALA A 2 4.04 -26.87 15.38
N LEU A 3 5.14 -27.31 15.99
CA LEU A 3 6.48 -26.71 15.82
C LEU A 3 7.02 -26.78 14.38
N SER A 4 6.73 -27.87 13.65
CA SER A 4 7.15 -28.01 12.25
C SER A 4 6.30 -27.18 11.29
N ASN A 5 5.03 -26.94 11.60
CA ASN A 5 4.17 -26.02 10.86
C ASN A 5 4.54 -24.56 11.14
N LEU A 6 4.88 -24.22 12.38
CA LEU A 6 5.37 -22.89 12.76
C LEU A 6 6.70 -22.56 12.07
N ARG A 7 7.64 -23.51 12.04
CA ARG A 7 8.92 -23.36 11.33
C ARG A 7 8.76 -23.23 9.82
N ARG A 8 7.85 -24.00 9.20
CA ARG A 8 7.54 -23.87 7.77
C ARG A 8 6.86 -22.54 7.43
N GLY A 9 5.94 -22.09 8.28
CA GLY A 9 5.32 -20.77 8.16
C GLY A 9 6.35 -19.64 8.29
N ALA A 10 7.18 -19.67 9.33
CA ALA A 10 8.24 -18.68 9.55
C ALA A 10 9.29 -18.67 8.42
N ALA A 11 9.64 -19.84 7.86
CA ALA A 11 10.52 -19.91 6.70
C ALA A 11 9.91 -19.27 5.44
N ALA A 12 8.58 -19.32 5.29
CA ALA A 12 7.87 -18.72 4.18
C ALA A 12 7.76 -17.18 4.28
N VAL A 13 7.87 -16.61 5.48
CA VAL A 13 7.80 -15.15 5.75
C VAL A 13 9.06 -14.62 6.45
N ARG A 14 10.22 -15.18 6.10
CA ARG A 14 11.49 -14.91 6.79
C ARG A 14 11.93 -13.45 6.70
N VAL A 15 11.67 -12.76 5.58
CA VAL A 15 12.04 -11.35 5.41
C VAL A 15 11.20 -10.50 6.34
N THR A 16 9.90 -10.75 6.35
CA THR A 16 8.94 -10.06 7.23
C THR A 16 9.29 -10.29 8.70
N ALA A 17 9.55 -11.54 9.08
CA ALA A 17 9.92 -11.88 10.45
C ALA A 17 11.22 -11.20 10.89
N ALA A 18 12.25 -11.22 10.05
CA ALA A 18 13.51 -10.55 10.33
C ALA A 18 13.31 -9.03 10.50
N TYR A 19 12.56 -8.41 9.59
CA TYR A 19 12.31 -6.97 9.66
C TYR A 19 11.49 -6.58 10.89
N ALA A 20 10.44 -7.35 11.22
CA ALA A 20 9.64 -7.11 12.41
C ALA A 20 10.45 -7.26 13.70
N VAL A 21 11.38 -8.24 13.77
CA VAL A 21 12.31 -8.39 14.90
C VAL A 21 13.23 -7.19 15.02
N VAL A 22 13.82 -6.72 13.91
CA VAL A 22 14.68 -5.52 13.92
C VAL A 22 13.91 -4.31 14.43
N LEU A 23 12.69 -4.07 13.91
CA LEU A 23 11.84 -2.96 14.36
C LEU A 23 11.47 -3.07 15.85
N ALA A 24 11.16 -4.27 16.33
CA ALA A 24 10.87 -4.51 17.74
C ALA A 24 12.10 -4.20 18.62
N VAL A 25 13.29 -4.68 18.24
CA VAL A 25 14.54 -4.45 18.98
C VAL A 25 14.88 -2.96 19.00
N VAL A 26 14.82 -2.27 17.86
CA VAL A 26 15.08 -0.83 17.79
C VAL A 26 14.08 -0.05 18.64
N SER A 27 12.78 -0.36 18.53
CA SER A 27 11.76 0.30 19.33
C SER A 27 11.95 0.06 20.83
N LEU A 28 12.26 -1.16 21.25
CA LEU A 28 12.49 -1.49 22.66
C LEU A 28 13.74 -0.78 23.20
N GLY A 29 14.82 -0.75 22.42
CA GLY A 29 16.05 -0.03 22.76
C GLY A 29 15.80 1.47 22.95
N LEU A 30 15.11 2.11 22.00
CA LEU A 30 14.76 3.54 22.11
C LEU A 30 13.81 3.80 23.28
N THR A 31 12.87 2.91 23.56
CA THR A 31 11.99 3.05 24.74
C THR A 31 12.77 2.91 26.05
N ALA A 32 13.77 2.02 26.11
CA ALA A 32 14.61 1.87 27.29
C ALA A 32 15.56 3.06 27.51
N LEU A 33 16.06 3.69 26.44
CA LEU A 33 16.92 4.87 26.49
C LEU A 33 16.16 6.17 26.79
N GLY A 34 14.83 6.15 26.66
CA GLY A 34 13.95 7.27 26.99
C GLY A 34 13.63 8.23 25.83
N PRO A 35 12.71 9.18 26.03
CA PRO A 35 12.16 10.02 24.96
C PRO A 35 13.23 10.85 24.23
N HIS A 36 14.20 11.41 24.96
CA HIS A 36 15.26 12.23 24.37
C HIS A 36 16.12 11.45 23.36
N ALA A 37 16.49 10.21 23.69
CA ALA A 37 17.25 9.36 22.78
C ALA A 37 16.45 9.02 21.51
N ARG A 38 15.13 8.87 21.63
CA ARG A 38 14.22 8.67 20.49
C ARG A 38 14.16 9.90 19.60
N ASP A 39 13.97 11.09 20.16
CA ASP A 39 13.90 12.34 19.39
C ASP A 39 15.20 12.58 18.62
N VAL A 40 16.34 12.33 19.28
CA VAL A 40 17.67 12.40 18.65
C VAL A 40 17.77 11.37 17.52
N ALA A 41 17.43 10.11 17.77
CA ALA A 41 17.48 9.06 16.74
C ALA A 41 16.56 9.36 15.54
N VAL A 42 15.32 9.81 15.80
CA VAL A 42 14.36 10.23 14.76
C VAL A 42 14.95 11.38 13.96
N SER A 43 15.47 12.43 14.61
CA SER A 43 16.03 13.60 13.91
C SER A 43 17.22 13.25 13.00
N HIS A 44 18.09 12.34 13.44
CA HIS A 44 19.25 11.89 12.65
C HIS A 44 18.88 10.94 11.52
N MET A 45 17.90 10.06 11.74
CA MET A 45 17.49 9.05 10.76
C MET A 45 16.35 9.52 9.86
N SER A 46 15.74 10.67 10.15
CA SER A 46 14.63 11.24 9.37
C SER A 46 15.08 11.58 7.95
N THR A 47 14.21 11.30 6.99
CA THR A 47 14.41 11.57 5.56
C THR A 47 13.98 12.99 5.17
N ASN A 48 14.04 13.94 6.11
CA ASN A 48 13.65 15.32 5.90
C ASN A 48 14.57 16.06 4.91
N LEU A 49 14.09 17.17 4.35
CA LEU A 49 14.84 17.94 3.34
C LEU A 49 16.17 18.47 3.87
N HIS A 50 16.26 18.80 5.16
CA HIS A 50 17.52 19.23 5.76
C HIS A 50 18.57 18.12 5.63
N ASN A 51 18.26 16.89 6.03
CA ASN A 51 19.18 15.77 5.92
C ASN A 51 19.49 15.40 4.45
N LEU A 52 18.47 15.40 3.58
CA LEU A 52 18.67 15.09 2.16
C LEU A 52 19.52 16.14 1.44
N SER A 53 19.31 17.43 1.70
CA SER A 53 20.09 18.52 1.09
C SER A 53 21.55 18.53 1.54
N HIS A 54 21.86 17.98 2.71
CA HIS A 54 23.23 17.84 3.23
C HIS A 54 23.89 16.52 2.80
N GLY A 55 23.30 15.76 1.87
CA GLY A 55 23.88 14.55 1.30
C GLY A 55 23.76 13.30 2.16
N HIS A 56 22.94 13.33 3.22
CA HIS A 56 22.72 12.18 4.10
C HIS A 56 21.76 11.16 3.49
N LEU A 57 22.06 10.64 2.30
CA LEU A 57 21.22 9.66 1.60
C LEU A 57 21.02 8.36 2.38
N GLY A 58 21.90 8.06 3.36
CA GLY A 58 21.72 6.93 4.28
C GLY A 58 20.45 7.00 5.12
N THR A 59 19.85 8.18 5.30
CA THR A 59 18.56 8.32 6.00
C THR A 59 17.40 7.70 5.22
N LEU A 60 17.50 7.55 3.89
CA LEU A 60 16.53 6.78 3.08
C LEU A 60 16.51 5.29 3.41
N ILE A 61 17.51 4.79 4.13
CA ILE A 61 17.55 3.41 4.61
C ILE A 61 17.31 3.41 6.12
N GLY A 62 17.94 4.34 6.86
CA GLY A 62 17.81 4.46 8.31
C GLY A 62 16.38 4.76 8.78
N SER A 63 15.63 5.59 8.06
CA SER A 63 14.25 5.93 8.40
C SER A 63 13.31 4.74 8.30
N ALA A 64 13.70 3.67 7.59
CA ALA A 64 12.94 2.43 7.55
C ALA A 64 12.96 1.65 8.88
N PHE A 65 13.80 2.03 9.85
CA PHE A 65 13.99 1.28 11.09
C PHE A 65 13.61 2.06 12.35
N VAL A 66 13.31 3.34 12.24
CA VAL A 66 12.98 4.21 13.38
C VAL A 66 11.50 4.55 13.35
N ASP A 67 10.87 4.56 14.52
CA ASP A 67 9.47 4.92 14.74
C ASP A 67 9.39 6.15 15.63
N GLU A 68 8.50 7.08 15.28
CA GLU A 68 8.29 8.32 16.02
C GLU A 68 7.40 8.11 17.27
N GLY A 69 6.51 7.10 17.26
CA GLY A 69 5.39 7.01 18.18
C GLY A 69 5.59 6.25 19.49
N GLY A 70 6.73 5.58 19.72
CA GLY A 70 6.98 4.87 21.00
C GLY A 70 6.17 3.59 21.21
N ARG A 71 5.22 3.30 20.31
CA ARG A 71 4.16 2.31 20.51
C ARG A 71 4.14 1.28 19.37
N ALA A 72 5.32 0.77 19.02
CA ALA A 72 5.47 -0.26 18.01
C ALA A 72 4.53 -1.46 18.21
N TYR A 73 4.24 -1.83 19.46
CA TYR A 73 3.30 -2.91 19.77
C TYR A 73 1.87 -2.71 19.24
N LEU A 74 1.44 -1.46 18.99
CA LEU A 74 0.11 -1.16 18.43
C LEU A 74 0.05 -1.38 16.91
N TRP A 75 1.12 -1.05 16.19
CA TRP A 75 1.10 -1.03 14.73
C TRP A 75 1.86 -2.20 14.09
N LEU A 76 2.89 -2.71 14.76
CA LEU A 76 3.79 -3.75 14.25
C LEU A 76 3.07 -5.07 13.89
N PRO A 77 2.07 -5.56 14.64
CA PRO A 77 1.35 -6.76 14.25
C PRO A 77 0.62 -6.58 12.91
N GLY A 78 -0.04 -5.45 12.72
CA GLY A 78 -0.78 -5.13 11.49
C GLY A 78 0.14 -4.95 10.28
N PHE A 79 1.24 -4.23 10.50
CA PHE A 79 2.32 -4.08 9.53
C PHE A 79 2.91 -5.43 9.12
N ALA A 80 3.24 -6.29 10.09
CA ALA A 80 3.79 -7.62 9.84
C ALA A 80 2.80 -8.50 9.07
N CYS A 81 1.50 -8.45 9.39
CA CYS A 81 0.48 -9.18 8.62
C CYS A 81 0.43 -8.75 7.15
N LEU A 82 0.49 -7.45 6.89
CA LEU A 82 0.50 -6.88 5.54
C LEU A 82 1.73 -7.34 4.75
N LEU A 83 2.92 -7.20 5.33
CA LEU A 83 4.17 -7.62 4.67
C LEU A 83 4.23 -9.14 4.49
N ALA A 84 3.78 -9.92 5.48
CA ALA A 84 3.73 -11.37 5.39
C ALA A 84 2.85 -11.83 4.22
N LEU A 85 1.69 -11.17 4.02
CA LEU A 85 0.85 -11.44 2.86
C LEU A 85 1.61 -11.14 1.55
N GLY A 86 2.26 -9.98 1.46
CA GLY A 86 3.09 -9.62 0.30
C GLY A 86 4.22 -10.63 0.03
N GLU A 87 4.91 -11.09 1.07
CA GLU A 87 5.97 -12.10 0.97
C GLU A 87 5.43 -13.45 0.49
N LEU A 88 4.26 -13.87 0.98
CA LEU A 88 3.63 -15.12 0.55
C LEU A 88 3.16 -15.08 -0.92
N LEU A 89 2.84 -13.89 -1.44
CA LEU A 89 2.35 -13.70 -2.81
C LEU A 89 3.47 -13.45 -3.82
N TRP A 90 4.51 -12.72 -3.43
CA TRP A 90 5.56 -12.24 -4.35
C TRP A 90 6.95 -12.75 -4.00
N ARG A 91 7.06 -13.59 -2.96
CA ARG A 91 8.32 -14.04 -2.34
C ARG A 91 9.06 -12.85 -1.71
N GLY A 92 10.11 -13.15 -0.93
CA GLY A 92 10.90 -12.10 -0.26
C GLY A 92 11.43 -11.02 -1.20
N ARG A 93 11.90 -11.39 -2.41
CA ARG A 93 12.41 -10.41 -3.38
C ARG A 93 11.32 -9.44 -3.88
N GLY A 94 10.14 -9.96 -4.20
CA GLY A 94 9.03 -9.13 -4.66
C GLY A 94 8.57 -8.16 -3.57
N LEU A 95 8.44 -8.65 -2.33
CA LEU A 95 8.13 -7.81 -1.18
C LEU A 95 9.15 -6.68 -1.00
N VAL A 96 10.45 -7.00 -0.98
CA VAL A 96 11.53 -6.02 -0.74
C VAL A 96 11.53 -4.95 -1.83
N VAL A 97 11.39 -5.33 -3.10
CA VAL A 97 11.36 -4.36 -4.21
C VAL A 97 10.13 -3.44 -4.08
N THR A 98 8.94 -4.01 -3.84
CA THR A 98 7.71 -3.23 -3.69
C THR A 98 7.82 -2.25 -2.52
N PHE A 99 8.29 -2.72 -1.37
CA PHE A 99 8.47 -1.90 -0.19
C PHE A 99 9.50 -0.78 -0.45
N ALA A 100 10.65 -1.09 -1.06
CA ALA A 100 11.69 -0.12 -1.37
C ALA A 100 11.21 0.94 -2.37
N VAL A 101 10.44 0.57 -3.40
CA VAL A 101 9.84 1.53 -4.34
C VAL A 101 8.88 2.47 -3.61
N GLY A 102 8.06 1.95 -2.71
CA GLY A 102 7.17 2.78 -1.89
C GLY A 102 7.93 3.72 -0.98
N HIS A 103 8.85 3.16 -0.21
CA HIS A 103 9.65 3.88 0.78
C HIS A 103 10.50 4.98 0.13
N ILE A 104 11.43 4.60 -0.75
CA ILE A 104 12.38 5.51 -1.36
C ILE A 104 11.67 6.39 -2.40
N GLY A 105 10.84 5.79 -3.26
CA GLY A 105 10.18 6.50 -4.36
C GLY A 105 9.21 7.57 -3.86
N ALA A 106 8.34 7.25 -2.88
CA ALA A 106 7.42 8.26 -2.35
C ALA A 106 8.16 9.34 -1.57
N THR A 107 9.15 8.99 -0.74
CA THR A 107 9.95 9.98 0.00
C THR A 107 10.67 10.95 -0.95
N LEU A 108 11.27 10.46 -2.04
CA LEU A 108 11.92 11.34 -3.02
C LEU A 108 10.92 12.25 -3.75
N LEU A 109 9.76 11.72 -4.14
CA LEU A 109 8.71 12.53 -4.79
C LEU A 109 8.15 13.61 -3.86
N VAL A 110 7.93 13.28 -2.59
CA VAL A 110 7.51 14.24 -1.56
C VAL A 110 8.59 15.29 -1.34
N ALA A 111 9.86 14.88 -1.22
CA ALA A 111 10.98 15.80 -1.04
C ALA A 111 11.07 16.80 -2.21
N VAL A 112 10.99 16.33 -3.46
CA VAL A 112 10.97 17.21 -4.65
C VAL A 112 9.79 18.18 -4.60
N GLY A 113 8.59 17.68 -4.29
CA GLY A 113 7.39 18.53 -4.16
C GLY A 113 7.53 19.60 -3.09
N LEU A 114 8.12 19.27 -1.95
CA LEU A 114 8.40 20.22 -0.87
C LEU A 114 9.45 21.25 -1.25
N VAL A 115 10.52 20.88 -1.97
CA VAL A 115 11.48 21.87 -2.52
C VAL A 115 10.75 22.89 -3.38
N VAL A 116 9.96 22.42 -4.34
CA VAL A 116 9.20 23.28 -5.26
C VAL A 116 8.23 24.18 -4.51
N ALA A 117 7.51 23.65 -3.52
CA ALA A 117 6.56 24.43 -2.73
C ALA A 117 7.23 25.51 -1.86
N VAL A 118 8.43 25.23 -1.33
CA VAL A 118 9.22 26.22 -0.58
C VAL A 118 9.78 27.29 -1.53
N GLU A 119 10.33 26.91 -2.68
CA GLU A 119 10.85 27.85 -3.68
C GLU A 119 9.74 28.74 -4.29
N ALA A 120 8.54 28.20 -4.46
CA ALA A 120 7.36 28.96 -4.91
C ALA A 120 6.74 29.84 -3.81
N GLY A 121 7.25 29.79 -2.57
CA GLY A 121 6.74 30.55 -1.43
C GLY A 121 5.41 30.06 -0.85
N TRP A 122 4.98 28.83 -1.18
CA TRP A 122 3.74 28.25 -0.69
C TRP A 122 3.87 27.64 0.71
N LEU A 123 5.06 27.17 1.07
CA LEU A 123 5.35 26.57 2.37
C LEU A 123 6.53 27.25 3.07
N PRO A 124 6.51 27.32 4.42
CA PRO A 124 7.63 27.87 5.17
C PRO A 124 8.85 26.94 5.11
N VAL A 125 10.04 27.52 5.13
CA VAL A 125 11.33 26.79 5.13
C VAL A 125 11.46 25.84 6.33
N SER A 126 10.73 26.10 7.43
CA SER A 126 10.71 25.21 8.61
C SER A 126 10.25 23.78 8.29
N ILE A 127 9.46 23.59 7.24
CA ILE A 127 9.01 22.25 6.79
C ILE A 127 10.20 21.35 6.43
N ALA A 128 11.35 21.93 6.08
CA ALA A 128 12.55 21.18 5.72
C ALA A 128 13.11 20.31 6.86
N ARG A 129 12.73 20.59 8.13
CA ARG A 129 13.15 19.80 9.30
C ARG A 129 12.04 18.89 9.84
N ALA A 130 10.85 18.89 9.23
CA ALA A 130 9.74 18.04 9.67
C ALA A 130 10.14 16.57 9.56
N SER A 131 9.81 15.78 10.59
CA SER A 131 10.14 14.35 10.61
C SER A 131 9.41 13.61 9.49
N ASP A 132 10.16 12.95 8.59
CA ASP A 132 9.62 12.00 7.61
C ASP A 132 10.24 10.60 7.79
N VAL A 133 9.47 9.69 8.38
CA VAL A 133 9.81 8.29 8.60
C VAL A 133 9.05 7.42 7.61
N GLY A 134 9.72 7.01 6.53
CA GLY A 134 9.07 6.45 5.34
C GLY A 134 8.54 5.01 5.46
N VAL A 135 8.59 4.37 6.63
CA VAL A 135 8.12 2.97 6.81
C VAL A 135 6.68 2.80 6.33
N SER A 136 5.85 3.80 6.62
CA SER A 136 4.43 3.80 6.23
C SER A 136 4.24 3.88 4.71
N TYR A 137 5.10 4.61 3.98
CA TYR A 137 5.07 4.65 2.50
C TYR A 137 5.36 3.28 1.89
N GLY A 138 6.37 2.57 2.40
CA GLY A 138 6.66 1.20 1.97
C GLY A 138 5.47 0.26 2.18
N ALA A 139 4.80 0.37 3.34
CA ALA A 139 3.62 -0.42 3.66
C ALA A 139 2.42 -0.09 2.76
N VAL A 140 2.15 1.18 2.51
CA VAL A 140 1.06 1.64 1.64
C VAL A 140 1.29 1.24 0.19
N CYS A 141 2.54 1.22 -0.28
CA CYS A 141 2.89 0.68 -1.60
C CYS A 141 2.63 -0.83 -1.69
N VAL A 142 2.97 -1.59 -0.65
CA VAL A 142 2.62 -3.02 -0.55
C VAL A 142 1.10 -3.20 -0.62
N LEU A 143 0.33 -2.41 0.12
CA LEU A 143 -1.13 -2.43 0.10
C LEU A 143 -1.70 -2.14 -1.31
N GLY A 144 -1.18 -1.12 -2.00
CA GLY A 144 -1.56 -0.81 -3.38
C GLY A 144 -1.25 -1.95 -4.35
N THR A 145 -0.11 -2.62 -4.17
CA THR A 145 0.33 -3.73 -5.03
C THR A 145 -0.56 -4.97 -4.90
N LEU A 146 -1.22 -5.16 -3.76
CA LEU A 146 -2.21 -6.25 -3.57
C LEU A 146 -3.39 -6.18 -4.54
N THR A 147 -3.61 -5.05 -5.23
CA THR A 147 -4.61 -4.91 -6.30
C THR A 147 -4.53 -6.04 -7.33
N ALA A 148 -3.33 -6.52 -7.67
CA ALA A 148 -3.12 -7.62 -8.61
C ALA A 148 -3.74 -8.95 -8.13
N SER A 149 -3.84 -9.13 -6.81
CA SER A 149 -4.33 -10.35 -6.16
C SER A 149 -5.82 -10.31 -5.84
N ILE A 150 -6.46 -9.14 -5.97
CA ILE A 150 -7.92 -9.00 -5.85
C ILE A 150 -8.58 -9.51 -7.14
N PRO A 151 -9.70 -10.27 -7.05
CA PRO A 151 -10.45 -10.72 -8.22
C PRO A 151 -10.78 -9.55 -9.16
N SER A 152 -10.61 -9.76 -10.46
CA SER A 152 -10.66 -8.70 -11.48
C SER A 152 -11.95 -7.86 -11.46
N HIS A 153 -13.08 -8.45 -11.08
CA HIS A 153 -14.36 -7.75 -10.97
C HIS A 153 -14.44 -6.81 -9.75
N TRP A 154 -13.69 -7.09 -8.68
CA TRP A 154 -13.59 -6.27 -7.45
C TRP A 154 -12.43 -5.28 -7.44
N ARG A 155 -11.43 -5.42 -8.32
CA ARG A 155 -10.28 -4.50 -8.39
C ARG A 155 -10.66 -3.01 -8.46
N PRO A 156 -11.67 -2.58 -9.25
CA PRO A 156 -12.08 -1.18 -9.27
C PRO A 156 -12.59 -0.69 -7.92
N ALA A 157 -13.39 -1.51 -7.21
CA ALA A 157 -13.89 -1.19 -5.88
C ALA A 157 -12.73 -1.06 -4.87
N TRP A 158 -11.79 -2.01 -4.92
CA TRP A 158 -10.58 -2.00 -4.09
C TRP A 158 -9.73 -0.74 -4.30
N VAL A 159 -9.43 -0.42 -5.56
CA VAL A 159 -8.66 0.79 -5.91
C VAL A 159 -9.41 2.05 -5.51
N GLY A 160 -10.71 2.11 -5.80
CA GLY A 160 -11.57 3.24 -5.42
C GLY A 160 -11.59 3.46 -3.90
N TRP A 161 -11.73 2.38 -3.13
CA TRP A 161 -11.69 2.43 -1.66
C TRP A 161 -10.42 3.09 -1.15
N TRP A 162 -9.25 2.57 -1.54
CA TRP A 162 -7.98 3.06 -1.02
C TRP A 162 -7.64 4.47 -1.52
N LEU A 163 -7.90 4.77 -2.79
CA LEU A 163 -7.64 6.09 -3.34
C LEU A 163 -8.58 7.15 -2.76
N GLY A 164 -9.88 6.87 -2.64
CA GLY A 164 -10.83 7.80 -2.04
C GLY A 164 -10.48 8.12 -0.59
N LEU A 165 -10.11 7.10 0.17
CA LEU A 165 -9.68 7.26 1.56
C LEU A 165 -8.41 8.10 1.68
N ALA A 166 -7.37 7.78 0.88
CA ALA A 166 -6.10 8.51 0.90
C ALA A 166 -6.24 9.97 0.42
N LEU A 167 -7.04 10.21 -0.63
CA LEU A 167 -7.26 11.56 -1.16
C LEU A 167 -8.00 12.45 -0.18
N ILE A 168 -9.04 11.94 0.49
CA ILE A 168 -9.74 12.73 1.52
C ILE A 168 -8.84 12.98 2.72
N ALA A 169 -8.04 11.99 3.15
CA ALA A 169 -7.06 12.20 4.22
C ALA A 169 -6.02 13.27 3.86
N ALA A 170 -5.62 13.38 2.58
CA ALA A 170 -4.67 14.37 2.09
C ALA A 170 -5.25 15.79 1.94
N THR A 171 -6.56 16.01 2.13
CA THR A 171 -7.17 17.36 2.00
C THR A 171 -6.66 18.36 3.04
N GLY A 172 -6.12 17.87 4.18
CA GLY A 172 -5.44 18.71 5.17
C GLY A 172 -4.07 19.24 4.74
N LEU A 173 -3.59 18.88 3.54
CA LEU A 173 -2.29 19.25 2.96
C LEU A 173 -1.08 18.86 3.83
N ASP A 174 -1.22 17.82 4.66
CA ASP A 174 -0.09 17.17 5.31
C ASP A 174 0.75 16.45 4.24
N PHE A 175 2.04 16.79 4.16
CA PHE A 175 2.98 16.20 3.22
C PHE A 175 3.07 14.67 3.40
N THR A 176 2.86 14.17 4.62
CA THR A 176 2.84 12.73 4.91
C THR A 176 1.67 12.05 4.20
N ALA A 177 0.49 12.67 4.25
CA ALA A 177 -0.71 12.16 3.58
C ALA A 177 -0.54 12.19 2.05
N VAL A 178 0.12 13.22 1.50
CA VAL A 178 0.51 13.24 0.08
C VAL A 178 1.48 12.11 -0.25
N GLY A 179 2.47 11.86 0.61
CA GLY A 179 3.38 10.73 0.50
C GLY A 179 2.66 9.37 0.48
N HIS A 180 1.62 9.21 1.29
CA HIS A 180 0.78 8.01 1.24
C HIS A 180 0.01 7.87 -0.08
N VAL A 181 -0.56 8.95 -0.62
CA VAL A 181 -1.22 8.93 -1.93
C VAL A 181 -0.23 8.50 -3.02
N LEU A 182 0.97 9.07 -3.02
CA LEU A 182 2.02 8.72 -3.98
C LEU A 182 2.47 7.26 -3.84
N ALA A 183 2.72 6.80 -2.62
CA ALA A 183 3.05 5.41 -2.33
C ALA A 183 1.96 4.44 -2.80
N LEU A 184 0.68 4.79 -2.58
CA LEU A 184 -0.45 3.98 -2.99
C LEU A 184 -0.53 3.88 -4.51
N LEU A 185 -0.34 4.99 -5.22
CA LEU A 185 -0.30 5.05 -6.69
C LEU A 185 0.87 4.24 -7.25
N LEU A 186 2.06 4.34 -6.66
CA LEU A 186 3.22 3.52 -7.02
C LEU A 186 2.90 2.03 -6.85
N GLY A 187 2.27 1.64 -5.74
CA GLY A 187 1.84 0.26 -5.50
C GLY A 187 0.81 -0.23 -6.51
N ILE A 188 -0.21 0.57 -6.81
CA ILE A 188 -1.22 0.25 -7.84
C ILE A 188 -0.56 0.11 -9.21
N ALA A 189 0.41 0.97 -9.56
CA ALA A 189 1.15 0.87 -10.81
C ALA A 189 2.00 -0.42 -10.87
N LEU A 190 2.71 -0.75 -9.79
CA LEU A 190 3.49 -1.99 -9.66
C LEU A 190 2.60 -3.24 -9.76
N SER A 191 1.34 -3.15 -9.33
CA SER A 191 0.39 -4.27 -9.38
C SER A 191 0.20 -4.82 -10.81
N ALA A 192 0.39 -3.99 -11.85
CA ALA A 192 0.32 -4.42 -13.24
C ALA A 192 1.41 -5.43 -13.64
N ARG A 193 2.47 -5.57 -12.83
CA ARG A 193 3.58 -6.51 -13.02
C ARG A 193 3.70 -7.54 -11.90
N ALA A 194 2.89 -7.41 -10.85
CA ALA A 194 2.92 -8.30 -9.71
C ALA A 194 2.21 -9.63 -10.03
N PRO A 195 2.74 -10.78 -9.55
CA PRO A 195 2.01 -12.04 -9.60
C PRO A 195 0.63 -11.91 -8.95
N SER A 196 -0.40 -12.47 -9.58
CA SER A 196 -1.75 -12.53 -9.02
C SER A 196 -1.96 -13.82 -8.22
N ALA A 197 -2.55 -13.69 -7.03
CA ALA A 197 -2.99 -14.83 -6.25
C ALA A 197 -4.24 -15.45 -6.88
N HIS A 198 -4.24 -16.78 -7.07
CA HIS A 198 -5.44 -17.54 -7.44
C HIS A 198 -6.00 -18.36 -6.27
N ASP A 199 -5.19 -18.60 -5.22
CA ASP A 199 -5.55 -19.46 -4.08
C ASP A 199 -5.65 -18.64 -2.77
N TRP A 200 -6.84 -18.17 -2.45
CA TRP A 200 -7.12 -17.48 -1.18
C TRP A 200 -7.43 -18.48 -0.07
N THR A 201 -6.44 -18.77 0.76
CA THR A 201 -6.62 -19.61 1.96
C THR A 201 -7.15 -18.78 3.13
N PRO A 202 -7.79 -19.39 4.16
CA PRO A 202 -8.22 -18.67 5.36
C PRO A 202 -7.11 -17.87 6.04
N ALA A 203 -5.87 -18.40 6.04
CA ALA A 203 -4.71 -17.69 6.58
C ALA A 203 -4.38 -16.41 5.79
N ARG A 204 -4.40 -16.46 4.45
CA ARG A 204 -4.17 -15.27 3.60
C ARG A 204 -5.27 -14.23 3.77
N LEU A 205 -6.51 -14.67 3.96
CA LEU A 205 -7.63 -13.78 4.25
C LEU A 205 -7.47 -13.11 5.63
N ALA A 206 -7.06 -13.86 6.66
CA ALA A 206 -6.79 -13.27 7.97
C ALA A 206 -5.67 -12.22 7.91
N LEU A 207 -4.57 -12.53 7.20
CA LEU A 207 -3.49 -11.57 6.97
C LEU A 207 -3.97 -10.33 6.21
N LEU A 208 -4.80 -10.51 5.17
CA LEU A 208 -5.39 -9.41 4.42
C LEU A 208 -6.26 -8.53 5.31
N THR A 209 -7.14 -9.11 6.12
CA THR A 209 -8.04 -8.37 7.00
C THR A 209 -7.26 -7.53 8.02
N VAL A 210 -6.28 -8.13 8.70
CA VAL A 210 -5.47 -7.43 9.70
C VAL A 210 -4.57 -6.37 9.03
N GLY A 211 -3.95 -6.70 7.90
CA GLY A 211 -3.11 -5.78 7.13
C GLY A 211 -3.90 -4.62 6.52
N ALA A 212 -5.12 -4.86 6.05
CA ALA A 212 -6.03 -3.82 5.56
C ALA A 212 -6.52 -2.93 6.71
N ALA A 213 -6.84 -3.48 7.89
CA ALA A 213 -7.17 -2.67 9.05
C ALA A 213 -6.01 -1.74 9.44
N PHE A 214 -4.78 -2.25 9.42
CA PHE A 214 -3.58 -1.43 9.58
C PHE A 214 -3.46 -0.34 8.51
N GLY A 215 -3.61 -0.69 7.22
CA GLY A 215 -3.56 0.26 6.11
C GLY A 215 -4.61 1.37 6.23
N TYR A 216 -5.82 1.02 6.69
CA TYR A 216 -6.88 1.98 7.01
C TYR A 216 -6.44 2.98 8.07
N PHE A 217 -5.92 2.52 9.21
CA PHE A 217 -5.48 3.43 10.27
C PHE A 217 -4.28 4.27 9.87
N VAL A 218 -3.35 3.73 9.08
CA VAL A 218 -2.21 4.49 8.54
C VAL A 218 -2.68 5.63 7.64
N LEU A 219 -3.66 5.37 6.77
CA LEU A 219 -4.09 6.33 5.77
C LEU A 219 -5.08 7.37 6.31
N SER A 220 -6.02 6.97 7.18
CA SER A 220 -7.11 7.85 7.61
C SER A 220 -7.21 8.05 9.12
N GLY A 221 -6.46 7.29 9.92
CA GLY A 221 -6.76 7.17 11.34
C GLY A 221 -8.25 6.84 11.57
N PRO A 222 -8.92 7.46 12.56
CA PRO A 222 -10.35 7.31 12.79
C PRO A 222 -11.23 8.30 11.98
N SER A 223 -10.74 8.89 10.88
CA SER A 223 -11.43 9.95 10.13
C SER A 223 -12.68 9.46 9.40
N ALA A 224 -13.87 9.83 9.89
CA ALA A 224 -15.15 9.53 9.24
C ALA A 224 -15.30 10.11 7.82
N PRO A 225 -14.85 11.36 7.52
CA PRO A 225 -14.86 11.86 6.15
C PRO A 225 -14.03 11.01 5.19
N ALA A 226 -12.86 10.54 5.63
CA ALA A 226 -12.02 9.69 4.80
C ALA A 226 -12.65 8.31 4.55
N THR A 227 -13.29 7.73 5.57
CA THR A 227 -14.09 6.50 5.41
C THR A 227 -15.19 6.68 4.37
N ALA A 228 -15.94 7.78 4.46
CA ALA A 228 -17.01 8.09 3.52
C ALA A 228 -16.46 8.29 2.10
N GLY A 229 -15.34 8.99 1.96
CA GLY A 229 -14.62 9.15 0.69
C GLY A 229 -14.24 7.82 0.04
N GLY A 230 -13.67 6.91 0.83
CA GLY A 230 -13.35 5.56 0.39
C GLY A 230 -14.59 4.78 -0.06
N LEU A 231 -15.68 4.80 0.72
CA LEU A 231 -16.93 4.13 0.34
C LEU A 231 -17.51 4.68 -0.97
N CYS A 232 -17.60 6.01 -1.10
CA CYS A 232 -18.11 6.67 -2.30
C CYS A 232 -17.27 6.32 -3.53
N ALA A 233 -15.94 6.46 -3.44
CA ALA A 233 -15.03 6.16 -4.55
C ALA A 233 -15.06 4.68 -4.95
N SER A 234 -15.18 3.77 -3.97
CA SER A 234 -15.35 2.33 -4.20
C SER A 234 -16.62 2.03 -5.00
N LEU A 235 -17.76 2.59 -4.58
CA LEU A 235 -19.05 2.40 -5.26
C LEU A 235 -19.06 2.98 -6.67
N ILE A 236 -18.51 4.19 -6.84
CA ILE A 236 -18.39 4.85 -8.16
C ILE A 236 -17.52 4.01 -9.09
N ALA A 237 -16.33 3.59 -8.64
CA ALA A 237 -15.40 2.80 -9.44
C ALA A 237 -15.99 1.43 -9.81
N PHE A 238 -16.69 0.78 -8.89
CA PHE A 238 -17.39 -0.48 -9.15
C PHE A 238 -18.51 -0.31 -10.19
N GLY A 239 -19.36 0.70 -10.02
CA GLY A 239 -20.47 1.01 -10.92
C GLY A 239 -19.99 1.35 -12.33
N ALA A 240 -18.98 2.22 -12.44
CA ALA A 240 -18.37 2.59 -13.72
C ALA A 240 -17.77 1.38 -14.44
N ALA A 241 -17.03 0.52 -13.74
CA ALA A 241 -16.45 -0.69 -14.32
C ALA A 241 -17.53 -1.69 -14.76
N ARG A 242 -18.62 -1.83 -14.00
CA ARG A 242 -19.75 -2.68 -14.39
C ARG A 242 -20.44 -2.15 -15.64
N ALA A 243 -20.71 -0.84 -15.70
CA ALA A 243 -21.34 -0.21 -16.86
C ALA A 243 -20.45 -0.28 -18.12
N TRP A 244 -19.13 -0.18 -17.95
CA TRP A 244 -18.18 -0.36 -19.05
C TRP A 244 -18.22 -1.77 -19.62
N ARG A 245 -18.17 -2.80 -18.76
CA ARG A 245 -18.22 -4.21 -19.18
C ARG A 245 -19.51 -4.53 -19.94
N THR A 246 -20.65 -4.11 -19.42
CA THR A 246 -21.94 -4.35 -20.11
C THR A 246 -22.05 -3.64 -21.45
N ARG A 247 -21.44 -2.46 -21.61
CA ARG A 247 -21.36 -1.77 -22.92
C ARG A 247 -20.46 -2.51 -23.90
N ARG A 248 -19.30 -3.01 -23.43
CA ARG A 248 -18.36 -3.78 -24.23
C ARG A 248 -18.98 -5.07 -24.76
N ASP A 249 -19.64 -5.84 -23.89
CA ASP A 249 -20.28 -7.10 -24.25
C ASP A 249 -21.40 -6.91 -25.31
N ARG A 250 -22.10 -5.76 -25.29
CA ARG A 250 -23.08 -5.41 -26.32
C ARG A 250 -22.47 -5.10 -27.68
N TYR A 251 -21.28 -4.52 -27.72
CA TYR A 251 -20.58 -4.17 -28.96
C TYR A 251 -19.87 -5.38 -29.58
N GLU A 252 -19.37 -6.29 -28.74
CA GLU A 252 -18.66 -7.50 -29.17
C GLU A 252 -19.59 -8.69 -29.45
N SER A 253 -20.89 -8.62 -29.09
CA SER A 253 -21.88 -9.63 -29.49
C SER A 253 -22.25 -9.44 -30.96
N PRO A 254 -21.90 -10.39 -31.88
CA PRO A 254 -22.40 -10.35 -33.24
C PRO A 254 -23.93 -10.47 -33.15
N ALA A 255 -24.67 -9.57 -33.80
CA ALA A 255 -26.09 -9.79 -34.01
C ALA A 255 -26.24 -11.20 -34.59
N ARG A 256 -26.89 -12.12 -33.87
CA ARG A 256 -27.30 -13.40 -34.45
C ARG A 256 -28.14 -13.03 -35.68
N PRO A 257 -27.73 -13.37 -36.92
CA PRO A 257 -28.61 -13.18 -38.05
C PRO A 257 -29.90 -13.94 -37.74
N ALA A 258 -31.05 -13.25 -37.89
CA ALA A 258 -32.36 -13.86 -37.75
C ALA A 258 -32.37 -15.16 -38.57
N GLY A 259 -32.73 -16.27 -37.91
CA GLY A 259 -32.50 -17.61 -38.41
C GLY A 259 -32.94 -17.82 -39.85
N PHE A 260 -32.04 -18.38 -40.65
CA PHE A 260 -32.42 -19.06 -41.87
C PHE A 260 -33.26 -20.27 -41.46
N ALA A 261 -34.54 -20.28 -41.82
CA ALA A 261 -35.40 -21.44 -41.62
C ALA A 261 -34.81 -22.63 -42.39
N PRO A 262 -34.77 -23.84 -41.81
CA PRO A 262 -34.28 -25.00 -42.53
C PRO A 262 -35.22 -25.28 -43.70
N VAL A 263 -34.66 -25.31 -44.91
CA VAL A 263 -35.38 -25.75 -46.11
C VAL A 263 -35.71 -27.22 -45.91
N ALA A 264 -37.01 -27.55 -45.97
CA ALA A 264 -37.51 -28.91 -45.86
C ALA A 264 -36.83 -29.80 -46.92
N GLU A 265 -36.23 -30.88 -46.44
CA GLU A 265 -35.61 -31.92 -47.26
C GLU A 265 -36.71 -32.62 -48.08
N PHE A 266 -36.67 -32.46 -49.40
CA PHE A 266 -37.55 -33.20 -50.30
C PHE A 266 -37.12 -34.67 -50.31
N ALA A 267 -38.00 -35.53 -49.79
CA ALA A 267 -37.94 -36.97 -49.99
C ALA A 267 -37.95 -37.28 -51.49
N TYR A 268 -36.97 -38.06 -51.95
CA TYR A 268 -37.05 -38.79 -53.21
C TYR A 268 -37.12 -40.29 -52.92
N ALA A 269 -37.97 -40.93 -53.70
CA ALA A 269 -38.48 -42.29 -53.65
C ALA A 269 -37.42 -43.40 -53.65
#